data_AF-A0A843FP71-F1
#
_entry.id   AF-A0A843FP71-F1
#
_cell.length_a   1.000
_cell.length_b   1.000
_cell.length_c   1.000
_cell.angle_alpha   90.00
_cell.angle_beta   90.00
_cell.angle_gamma   90.00
#
_symmetry.space_group_name_H-M   'P 1'
#
loop_
_entity.id
_entity.type
_entity.pdbx_description
1 polymer ?
#
loop_
_entity_poly.entity_id
_entity_poly.type
_entity_poly.pdbx_seq_one_letter_code
_entity_poly.pdbx_strand_id
1 'polypeptide(L)'
;MVKINENYLLLQNSYLFVEVNRRAAKYMEENPDKNVIKMGIGDVTKPLAPTVIKAFKDAVDEMADGETFMGYGPEQGYDFLAEAIIKNDFNKWGVDLDLDEVFISDGAKCDTGNIQEIFALDNV
;
A
#
# COMPACT_ATOMS: atom_id res chain seq x y z
N MET A 1 -8.99 12.96 34.11
CA MET A 1 -9.49 13.50 32.82
C MET A 1 -8.56 12.97 31.74
N VAL A 2 -9.09 12.36 30.68
CA VAL A 2 -8.25 11.81 29.59
C VAL A 2 -7.67 12.97 28.78
N LYS A 3 -6.36 12.98 28.54
CA LYS A 3 -5.69 13.93 27.63
C LYS A 3 -5.52 13.27 26.26
N ILE A 4 -5.90 13.97 25.21
CA ILE A 4 -5.72 13.51 23.83
C ILE A 4 -4.28 13.79 23.34
N ASN A 5 -3.87 13.16 22.24
CA ASN A 5 -2.64 13.52 21.55
C ASN A 5 -2.84 14.86 20.82
N GLU A 6 -2.26 15.94 21.34
CA GLU A 6 -2.44 17.30 20.83
C GLU A 6 -1.84 17.50 19.43
N ASN A 7 -0.95 16.61 18.95
CA ASN A 7 -0.44 16.65 17.58
C ASN A 7 -1.56 16.53 16.53
N TYR A 8 -2.67 15.88 16.86
CA TYR A 8 -3.84 15.82 15.97
C TYR A 8 -4.51 17.19 15.76
N LEU A 9 -4.32 18.14 16.67
CA LEU A 9 -4.83 19.51 16.53
C LEU A 9 -4.01 20.33 15.51
N LEU A 10 -2.79 19.89 15.19
CA LEU A 10 -1.92 20.53 14.21
C LEU A 10 -2.23 20.10 12.77
N LEU A 11 -2.96 18.97 12.59
CA LEU A 11 -3.31 18.46 11.27
C LEU A 11 -4.16 19.49 10.53
N GLN A 12 -3.59 20.10 9.50
CA GLN A 12 -4.38 20.87 8.56
C GLN A 12 -5.27 19.92 7.77
N ASN A 13 -6.52 20.33 7.65
CA ASN A 13 -7.53 19.68 6.85
C ASN A 13 -6.98 19.35 5.44
N SER A 14 -6.67 18.06 5.20
CA SER A 14 -6.18 17.51 3.93
C SER A 14 -7.31 17.53 2.88
N TYR A 15 -7.57 18.70 2.32
CA TYR A 15 -8.75 18.97 1.51
C TYR A 15 -8.52 18.83 0.01
N LEU A 16 -7.29 18.60 -0.46
CA LEU A 16 -7.03 18.65 -1.91
C LEU A 16 -7.89 17.65 -2.68
N PHE A 17 -7.84 16.37 -2.30
CA PHE A 17 -8.56 15.32 -3.04
C PHE A 17 -10.06 15.33 -2.79
N VAL A 18 -10.49 15.62 -1.55
CA VAL A 18 -11.91 15.75 -1.20
C VAL A 18 -12.53 16.91 -1.97
N GLU A 19 -11.87 18.06 -2.05
CA GLU A 19 -12.36 19.24 -2.74
C GLU A 19 -12.35 19.05 -4.26
N VAL A 20 -11.32 18.42 -4.83
CA VAL A 20 -11.29 18.07 -6.27
C VAL A 20 -12.46 17.15 -6.61
N ASN A 21 -12.72 16.11 -5.81
CA ASN A 21 -13.85 15.20 -6.03
C ASN A 21 -15.19 15.91 -5.91
N ARG A 22 -15.36 16.78 -4.89
CA ARG A 22 -16.59 17.56 -4.69
C ARG A 22 -16.89 18.46 -5.88
N ARG A 23 -15.89 19.17 -6.40
CA ARG A 23 -16.04 20.06 -7.57
C ARG A 23 -16.32 19.28 -8.84
N ALA A 24 -15.61 18.17 -9.05
CA ALA A 24 -15.83 17.31 -10.21
C ALA A 24 -17.24 16.73 -10.22
N ALA A 25 -17.73 16.24 -9.07
CA ALA A 25 -19.09 15.71 -8.94
C ALA A 25 -20.14 16.79 -9.24
N LYS A 26 -20.01 17.98 -8.64
CA LYS A 26 -20.92 19.10 -8.90
C LYS A 26 -20.93 19.50 -10.38
N TYR A 27 -19.76 19.59 -11.01
CA TYR A 27 -19.67 19.91 -12.43
C TYR A 27 -20.38 18.86 -13.30
N MET A 28 -20.23 17.56 -13.00
CA MET A 28 -20.90 16.49 -13.73
C MET A 28 -22.41 16.50 -13.54
N GLU A 29 -22.90 16.87 -12.35
CA GLU A 29 -24.34 17.04 -12.06
C GLU A 29 -24.93 18.22 -12.85
N GLU A 30 -24.22 19.35 -12.90
CA GLU A 30 -24.64 20.56 -13.61
C GLU A 30 -24.51 20.43 -15.15
N ASN A 31 -23.74 19.45 -15.64
CA ASN A 31 -23.43 19.28 -17.06
C ASN A 31 -23.61 17.80 -17.51
N PRO A 32 -24.84 17.24 -17.47
CA PRO A 32 -25.09 15.82 -17.70
C PRO A 32 -24.81 15.37 -19.15
N ASP A 33 -24.74 16.29 -20.10
CA ASP A 33 -24.40 16.02 -21.51
C ASP A 33 -22.90 15.97 -21.77
N LYS A 34 -22.06 16.33 -20.78
CA LYS A 34 -20.60 16.37 -20.92
C LYS A 34 -19.95 15.09 -20.42
N ASN A 35 -19.15 14.48 -21.28
CA ASN A 35 -18.33 13.33 -20.90
C ASN A 35 -17.02 13.79 -20.24
N VAL A 36 -16.98 13.80 -18.91
CA VAL A 36 -15.81 14.24 -18.13
C VAL A 36 -14.77 13.11 -18.04
N ILE A 37 -13.54 13.38 -18.50
CA ILE A 37 -12.39 12.49 -18.33
C ILE A 37 -11.65 12.89 -17.05
N LYS A 38 -11.63 12.01 -16.05
CA LYS A 38 -10.93 12.24 -14.78
C LYS A 38 -9.45 11.90 -14.93
N MET A 39 -8.59 12.93 -14.94
CA MET A 39 -7.12 12.80 -14.98
C MET A 39 -6.44 13.27 -13.68
N GLY A 40 -7.20 13.37 -12.58
CA GLY A 40 -6.68 13.69 -11.26
C GLY A 40 -6.16 12.45 -10.52
N ILE A 41 -6.29 12.42 -9.20
CA ILE A 41 -6.13 11.15 -8.46
C ILE A 41 -7.22 10.18 -8.93
N GLY A 42 -6.77 9.03 -9.41
CA GLY A 42 -7.62 7.93 -9.85
C GLY A 42 -7.01 6.62 -9.42
N ASP A 43 -7.88 5.65 -9.20
CA ASP A 43 -7.49 4.25 -9.05
C ASP A 43 -7.15 3.67 -10.43
N VAL A 44 -6.42 2.55 -10.44
CA VAL A 44 -6.03 1.86 -11.66
C VAL A 44 -7.27 1.41 -12.45
N THR A 45 -7.17 1.43 -13.78
CA THR A 45 -8.30 1.13 -14.68
C THR A 45 -8.20 -0.22 -15.36
N LYS A 46 -7.17 -1.01 -15.04
CA LYS A 46 -6.89 -2.32 -15.64
C LYS A 46 -6.99 -3.43 -14.60
N PRO A 47 -7.46 -4.62 -14.99
CA PRO A 47 -7.51 -5.76 -14.10
C PRO A 47 -6.08 -6.24 -13.75
N LEU A 48 -5.98 -7.02 -12.67
CA LEU A 48 -4.75 -7.73 -12.33
C LEU A 48 -4.30 -8.63 -13.48
N ALA A 49 -2.99 -8.78 -13.63
CA ALA A 49 -2.42 -9.67 -14.63
C ALA A 49 -2.89 -11.12 -14.40
N PRO A 50 -3.22 -11.90 -15.45
CA PRO A 50 -3.69 -13.28 -15.31
C PRO A 50 -2.75 -14.17 -14.48
N THR A 51 -1.44 -13.95 -14.58
CA THR A 51 -0.43 -14.68 -13.80
C THR A 51 -0.57 -14.41 -12.30
N VAL A 52 -0.84 -13.17 -11.90
CA VAL A 52 -1.07 -12.81 -10.48
C VAL A 52 -2.34 -13.46 -9.97
N ILE A 53 -3.42 -13.42 -10.77
CA ILE A 53 -4.69 -14.07 -10.42
C ILE A 53 -4.51 -15.58 -10.24
N LYS A 54 -3.75 -16.22 -11.13
CA LYS A 54 -3.45 -17.66 -11.01
C LYS A 54 -2.70 -17.95 -9.71
N ALA A 55 -1.63 -17.21 -9.41
CA ALA A 55 -0.85 -17.40 -8.19
C ALA A 55 -1.69 -17.24 -6.92
N PHE A 56 -2.59 -16.26 -6.88
CA PHE A 56 -3.51 -16.10 -5.75
C PHE A 56 -4.47 -17.28 -5.60
N LYS A 57 -4.99 -17.83 -6.70
CA LYS A 57 -5.87 -19.00 -6.65
C LYS A 57 -5.12 -20.22 -6.14
N ASP A 58 -3.94 -20.47 -6.69
CA ASP A 58 -3.09 -21.61 -6.28
C ASP A 58 -2.76 -21.52 -4.77
N ALA A 59 -2.44 -20.32 -4.25
CA ALA A 59 -2.18 -20.11 -2.83
C ALA A 59 -3.45 -20.27 -1.95
N VAL A 60 -4.62 -19.86 -2.44
CA VAL A 60 -5.90 -20.08 -1.74
C VAL A 60 -6.23 -21.58 -1.67
N ASP A 61 -5.99 -22.32 -2.74
CA ASP A 61 -6.20 -23.77 -2.78
C ASP A 61 -5.23 -24.49 -1.82
N GLU A 62 -3.98 -24.05 -1.74
CA GLU A 62 -2.99 -24.57 -0.78
C GLU A 62 -3.43 -24.34 0.69
N MET A 63 -4.00 -23.18 0.98
CA MET A 63 -4.53 -22.87 2.32
C MET A 63 -5.86 -23.58 2.63
N ALA A 64 -6.51 -24.20 1.64
CA ALA A 64 -7.75 -24.95 1.83
C ALA A 64 -7.53 -26.42 2.23
N ASP A 65 -6.32 -26.95 2.02
CA ASP A 65 -5.95 -28.30 2.44
C ASP A 65 -5.28 -28.26 3.82
N GLY A 66 -5.76 -29.11 4.73
CA GLY A 66 -5.26 -29.19 6.10
C GLY A 66 -3.81 -29.66 6.22
N GLU A 67 -3.30 -30.40 5.23
CA GLU A 67 -1.91 -30.89 5.21
C GLU A 67 -0.93 -29.79 4.76
N THR A 68 -1.38 -28.80 3.98
CA THR A 68 -0.54 -27.72 3.45
C THR A 68 -0.83 -26.34 4.05
N PHE A 69 -1.86 -26.24 4.90
CA PHE A 69 -2.22 -25.00 5.58
C PHE A 69 -1.04 -24.39 6.35
N MET A 70 -0.79 -23.10 6.15
CA MET A 70 0.19 -22.32 6.88
C MET A 70 -0.50 -21.33 7.83
N GLY A 71 -0.04 -21.27 9.09
CA GLY A 71 -0.56 -20.35 10.09
C GLY A 71 -0.02 -18.93 9.91
N TYR A 72 0.40 -18.30 11.02
CA TYR A 72 1.14 -17.04 10.92
C TYR A 72 2.41 -17.24 10.08
N GLY A 73 2.58 -16.36 9.10
CA GLY A 73 3.84 -16.25 8.37
C GLY A 73 4.91 -15.52 9.19
N PRO A 74 6.15 -15.48 8.67
CA PRO A 74 7.22 -14.68 9.25
C PRO A 74 6.88 -13.19 9.25
N GLU A 75 7.20 -12.45 10.32
CA GLU A 75 6.82 -11.05 10.45
C GLU A 75 7.47 -10.13 9.41
N GLN A 76 8.65 -10.49 8.89
CA GLN A 76 9.37 -9.75 7.85
C GLN A 76 8.90 -10.10 6.43
N GLY A 77 8.01 -11.10 6.29
CA GLY A 77 7.62 -11.68 5.02
C GLY A 77 8.41 -12.94 4.65
N TYR A 78 7.91 -13.69 3.68
CA TYR A 78 8.53 -14.94 3.25
C TYR A 78 9.76 -14.69 2.37
N ASP A 79 10.84 -15.44 2.63
CA ASP A 79 12.13 -15.33 1.93
C ASP A 79 11.98 -15.36 0.40
N PHE A 80 11.12 -16.22 -0.14
CA PHE A 80 10.93 -16.34 -1.59
C PHE A 80 10.53 -15.01 -2.25
N LEU A 81 9.82 -14.15 -1.52
CA LEU A 81 9.38 -12.85 -2.02
C LEU A 81 10.49 -11.81 -1.87
N ALA A 82 11.20 -11.80 -0.73
CA ALA A 82 12.35 -10.93 -0.51
C ALA A 82 13.46 -11.22 -1.54
N GLU A 83 13.82 -12.49 -1.74
CA GLU A 83 14.78 -12.93 -2.77
C GLU A 83 14.36 -12.47 -4.18
N ALA A 84 13.06 -12.60 -4.51
CA ALA A 84 12.54 -12.15 -5.79
C ALA A 84 12.66 -10.63 -5.95
N ILE A 85 12.37 -9.85 -4.91
CA ILE A 85 12.50 -8.39 -4.92
C ILE A 85 13.97 -7.99 -5.07
N ILE A 86 14.87 -8.53 -4.25
CA ILE A 86 16.31 -8.22 -4.29
C ILE A 86 16.86 -8.50 -5.70
N LYS A 87 16.63 -9.70 -6.21
CA LYS A 87 17.10 -10.11 -7.53
C LYS A 87 16.56 -9.24 -8.66
N ASN A 88 15.24 -9.03 -8.68
CA ASN A 88 14.58 -8.43 -9.84
C ASN A 88 14.50 -6.92 -9.76
N ASP A 89 14.55 -6.29 -8.60
CA ASP A 89 14.37 -4.85 -8.42
C ASP A 89 15.62 -4.11 -7.95
N PHE A 90 16.57 -4.78 -7.28
CA PHE A 90 17.79 -4.14 -6.77
C PHE A 90 19.05 -4.60 -7.51
N ASN A 91 19.32 -5.91 -7.57
CA ASN A 91 20.53 -6.42 -8.23
C ASN A 91 20.59 -6.05 -9.72
N LYS A 92 19.45 -5.95 -10.41
CA LYS A 92 19.39 -5.49 -11.81
C LYS A 92 19.99 -4.09 -12.02
N TRP A 93 20.04 -3.28 -10.96
CA TRP A 93 20.61 -1.93 -10.95
C TRP A 93 21.97 -1.87 -10.25
N GLY A 94 22.55 -3.02 -9.89
CA GLY A 94 23.84 -3.10 -9.19
C GLY A 94 23.75 -2.73 -7.70
N VAL A 95 22.55 -2.77 -7.10
CA VAL A 95 22.36 -2.63 -5.65
C VAL A 95 22.35 -4.03 -5.05
N ASP A 96 23.20 -4.24 -4.06
CA ASP A 96 23.28 -5.49 -3.30
C ASP A 96 22.58 -5.30 -1.95
N LEU A 97 21.72 -6.24 -1.59
CA LEU A 97 20.95 -6.23 -0.35
C LEU A 97 20.92 -7.63 0.26
N ASP A 98 21.04 -7.71 1.58
CA ASP A 98 20.80 -8.92 2.35
C ASP A 98 19.30 -9.12 2.61
N LEU A 99 18.89 -10.36 2.94
CA LEU A 99 17.48 -10.68 3.19
C LEU A 99 16.90 -9.92 4.39
N ASP A 100 17.71 -9.62 5.40
CA ASP A 100 17.32 -8.89 6.61
C ASP A 100 17.23 -7.37 6.41
N GLU A 101 17.52 -6.88 5.20
CA GLU A 101 17.31 -5.49 4.79
C GLU A 101 15.95 -5.27 4.10
N VAL A 102 15.19 -6.34 3.80
CA VAL A 102 13.91 -6.27 3.10
C VAL A 102 12.76 -6.70 4.00
N PHE A 103 11.82 -5.78 4.22
CA PHE A 103 10.64 -5.99 5.06
C PHE A 103 9.37 -5.89 4.21
N ILE A 104 8.62 -6.99 4.11
CA ILE A 104 7.37 -7.05 3.35
C ILE A 104 6.22 -6.53 4.21
N SER A 105 5.52 -5.50 3.72
CA SER A 105 4.37 -4.89 4.40
C SER A 105 3.08 -5.01 3.58
N ASP A 106 1.98 -4.54 4.15
CA ASP A 106 0.69 -4.39 3.48
C ASP A 106 0.60 -3.15 2.59
N GLY A 107 1.61 -2.28 2.62
CA GLY A 107 1.77 -1.19 1.66
C GLY A 107 2.48 0.04 2.19
N ALA A 108 3.02 0.82 1.25
CA ALA A 108 3.86 1.99 1.55
C ALA A 108 3.18 3.07 2.44
N LYS A 109 1.83 3.16 2.44
CA LYS A 109 1.12 4.10 3.30
C LYS A 109 1.22 3.71 4.78
N CYS A 110 1.14 2.42 5.09
CA CYS A 110 1.33 1.91 6.44
C CYS A 110 2.78 2.13 6.87
N ASP A 111 3.74 1.78 6.02
CA ASP A 111 5.17 1.93 6.35
C ASP A 111 5.56 3.38 6.60
N THR A 112 5.18 4.30 5.72
CA THR A 112 5.49 5.73 5.89
C THR A 112 4.82 6.35 7.11
N GLY A 113 3.67 5.82 7.54
CA GLY A 113 3.03 6.21 8.79
C GLY A 113 3.74 5.63 10.02
N ASN A 114 3.99 4.32 10.00
CA ASN A 114 4.45 3.56 11.17
C ASN A 114 5.96 3.68 11.41
N ILE A 115 6.76 3.97 10.38
CA ILE A 115 8.21 4.18 10.55
C ILE A 115 8.52 5.39 11.43
N GLN A 116 7.57 6.30 11.61
CA GLN A 116 7.76 7.43 12.53
C GLN A 116 7.65 7.00 14.00
N GLU A 117 6.96 5.90 14.29
CA GLU A 117 6.74 5.42 15.67
C GLU A 117 8.00 4.82 16.30
N ILE A 118 9.01 4.46 15.49
CA ILE A 118 10.29 3.95 15.99
C ILE A 118 11.28 5.05 16.41
N PHE A 119 10.98 6.33 16.13
CA PHE A 119 11.85 7.46 16.46
C PHE A 119 11.25 8.32 17.57
N ALA A 120 12.07 8.74 18.54
CA ALA A 120 11.67 9.70 19.55
C ALA A 120 11.58 11.13 18.97
N LEU A 121 10.78 12.00 19.60
CA LEU A 121 10.61 13.39 19.15
C LEU A 121 11.89 14.23 19.24
N ASP A 122 12.84 13.82 20.07
CA ASP A 122 14.14 14.46 20.29
C ASP A 122 15.31 13.71 19.63
N ASN A 123 15.01 12.81 18.69
CA ASN A 123 16.02 12.09 17.91
C ASN A 123 16.82 13.04 17.00
N VAL A 124 18.13 12.78 16.84
CA VAL A 124 19.09 13.60 16.06
C VAL A 124 19.26 13.10 14.64
#